data_AF-C7XEV5-F1
#
_entry.id   AF-C7XEV5-F1
#
_cell.length_a   1.000
_cell.length_b   1.000
_cell.length_c   1.000
_cell.angle_alpha   90.00
_cell.angle_beta   90.00
_cell.angle_gamma   90.00
#
_symmetry.space_group_name_H-M   'P 1'
#
loop_
_entity.id
_entity.type
_entity.pdbx_description
1 polymer ?
#
loop_
_entity_poly.entity_id
_entity_poly.type
_entity_poly.pdbx_seq_one_letter_code
_entity_poly.pdbx_strand_id
1 'polypeptide(L)'
;MTDEKSILEQFAVGNHTAFRELFMRYHLKVYYFVLGLVKSESDAEDLTQEIFLKLWTHRSRFTEVRTFGSYLYVLAKHTAFNYIESRRVNLVSLESASEEDEERSTPYEDLVAKDLRLLVDMIVETMPPQRRMIYRMSRNEGLSNTEIAENLQLSKKTVEKHLNLALRELRNVVLTFLLVMIC
;
A
#
# COMPACT_ATOMS: atom_id res chain seq x y z
N MET A 1 -17.16 7.39 -28.08
CA MET A 1 -16.16 7.09 -27.04
C MET A 1 -16.34 8.13 -25.95
N THR A 2 -16.91 7.75 -24.82
CA THR A 2 -17.21 8.67 -23.72
C THR A 2 -15.90 9.02 -23.00
N ASP A 3 -15.67 10.30 -22.74
CA ASP A 3 -14.49 10.80 -22.03
C ASP A 3 -14.39 10.19 -20.62
N GLU A 4 -13.22 9.65 -20.25
CA GLU A 4 -12.99 8.97 -18.97
C GLU A 4 -13.29 9.90 -17.80
N LYS A 5 -12.99 11.20 -17.96
CA LYS A 5 -13.32 12.23 -16.97
C LYS A 5 -14.83 12.34 -16.73
N SER A 6 -15.64 12.33 -17.79
CA SER A 6 -17.10 12.40 -17.67
C SER A 6 -17.69 11.18 -16.95
N ILE A 7 -17.11 10.00 -17.17
CA ILE A 7 -17.50 8.77 -16.46
C ILE A 7 -17.18 8.92 -14.96
N LEU A 8 -16.02 9.47 -14.61
CA LEU A 8 -15.62 9.68 -13.21
C LEU A 8 -16.48 10.72 -12.50
N GLU A 9 -16.83 11.82 -13.17
CA GLU A 9 -17.75 12.82 -12.62
C GLU A 9 -19.13 12.22 -12.33
N GLN A 10 -19.67 11.42 -13.25
CA GLN A 10 -20.95 10.73 -13.05
C GLN A 10 -20.85 9.65 -11.96
N PHE A 11 -19.73 8.92 -11.92
CA PHE A 11 -19.48 7.95 -10.88
C PHE A 11 -19.45 8.60 -9.49
N ALA A 12 -18.81 9.77 -9.37
CA ALA A 12 -18.69 10.47 -8.10
C ALA A 12 -20.03 10.89 -7.50
N VAL A 13 -21.01 11.20 -8.35
CA VAL A 13 -22.39 11.51 -7.91
C VAL A 13 -23.28 10.28 -7.72
N GLY A 14 -22.73 9.07 -7.80
CA GLY A 14 -23.46 7.81 -7.56
C GLY A 14 -24.19 7.24 -8.76
N ASN A 15 -23.79 7.57 -9.99
CA ASN A 15 -24.39 6.98 -11.18
C ASN A 15 -23.96 5.50 -11.34
N HIS A 16 -24.93 4.59 -11.23
CA HIS A 16 -24.70 3.15 -11.39
C HIS A 16 -24.25 2.74 -12.80
N THR A 17 -24.67 3.45 -13.84
CA THR A 17 -24.23 3.19 -15.22
C THR A 17 -22.76 3.53 -15.38
N ALA A 18 -22.30 4.64 -14.79
CA ALA A 18 -20.90 5.01 -14.79
C ALA A 18 -20.04 3.98 -14.03
N PHE A 19 -20.50 3.52 -12.87
CA PHE A 19 -19.82 2.43 -12.16
C PHE A 19 -19.77 1.13 -12.96
N ARG A 20 -20.87 0.74 -13.62
CA ARG A 20 -20.91 -0.44 -14.49
C ARG A 20 -19.88 -0.32 -15.62
N GLU A 21 -19.75 0.84 -16.24
CA GLU A 21 -18.76 1.07 -17.30
C GLU A 21 -17.33 0.90 -16.78
N LEU A 22 -17.02 1.49 -15.61
CA LEU A 22 -15.72 1.30 -14.95
C LEU A 22 -15.48 -0.18 -14.58
N PHE A 23 -16.49 -0.86 -14.05
CA PHE A 23 -16.40 -2.28 -13.73
C PHE A 23 -16.08 -3.11 -14.98
N MET A 24 -16.86 -2.97 -16.04
CA MET A 24 -16.63 -3.71 -17.29
C MET A 24 -15.23 -3.46 -17.86
N ARG A 25 -14.73 -2.22 -17.76
CA ARG A 25 -13.44 -1.81 -18.31
C ARG A 25 -12.23 -2.34 -17.52
N TYR A 26 -12.36 -2.49 -16.19
CA TYR A 26 -11.22 -2.78 -15.32
C TYR A 26 -11.30 -4.10 -14.54
N HIS A 27 -12.47 -4.74 -14.42
CA HIS A 27 -12.62 -5.92 -13.55
C HIS A 27 -11.63 -7.04 -13.87
N LEU A 28 -11.51 -7.46 -15.15
CA LEU A 28 -10.54 -8.50 -15.52
C LEU A 28 -9.10 -8.07 -15.26
N LYS A 29 -8.77 -6.79 -15.48
CA LYS A 29 -7.41 -6.27 -15.26
C LYS A 29 -7.05 -6.31 -13.78
N VAL A 30 -7.97 -5.90 -12.91
CA VAL A 30 -7.81 -5.97 -11.45
C VAL A 30 -7.74 -7.43 -11.02
N TYR A 31 -8.64 -8.28 -11.48
CA TYR A 31 -8.67 -9.70 -11.16
C TYR A 31 -7.34 -10.39 -11.49
N TYR A 32 -6.86 -10.30 -12.72
CA TYR A 32 -5.61 -10.96 -13.11
C TYR A 32 -4.39 -10.36 -12.40
N PHE A 33 -4.42 -9.06 -12.10
CA PHE A 33 -3.37 -8.43 -11.30
C PHE A 33 -3.33 -8.99 -9.87
N VAL A 34 -4.48 -9.04 -9.19
CA VAL A 34 -4.61 -9.59 -7.83
C VAL A 34 -4.28 -11.08 -7.82
N LEU A 35 -4.78 -11.86 -8.78
CA LEU A 35 -4.44 -13.28 -8.96
C LEU A 35 -2.93 -13.49 -9.08
N GLY A 36 -2.25 -12.60 -9.81
CA GLY A 36 -0.79 -12.58 -9.93
C GLY A 36 -0.07 -12.41 -8.59
N LEU A 37 -0.68 -11.73 -7.61
CA LEU A 37 -0.12 -11.48 -6.28
C LEU A 37 -0.48 -12.58 -5.28
N VAL A 38 -1.76 -12.96 -5.17
CA VAL A 38 -2.25 -13.87 -4.13
C VAL A 38 -2.21 -15.35 -4.53
N LYS A 39 -2.05 -15.65 -5.82
CA LYS A 39 -1.91 -17.02 -6.38
C LYS A 39 -3.04 -17.99 -6.02
N SER A 40 -4.24 -17.47 -5.77
CA SER A 40 -5.45 -18.21 -5.43
C SER A 40 -6.62 -17.59 -6.17
N GLU A 41 -7.36 -18.38 -6.95
CA GLU A 41 -8.48 -17.88 -7.76
C GLU A 41 -9.62 -17.38 -6.88
N SER A 42 -10.00 -18.15 -5.86
CA SER A 42 -11.04 -17.76 -4.89
C SER A 42 -10.70 -16.44 -4.20
N ASP A 43 -9.47 -16.32 -3.67
CA ASP A 43 -9.05 -15.11 -2.96
C ASP A 43 -8.98 -13.91 -3.93
N ALA A 44 -8.59 -14.13 -5.19
CA ALA A 44 -8.55 -13.07 -6.19
C ALA A 44 -9.95 -12.57 -6.58
N GLU A 45 -10.94 -13.46 -6.66
CA GLU A 45 -12.34 -13.08 -6.89
C GLU A 45 -12.87 -12.23 -5.73
N ASP A 46 -12.68 -12.68 -4.49
CA ASP A 46 -13.16 -11.98 -3.29
C ASP A 46 -12.53 -10.59 -3.15
N LEU A 47 -11.20 -10.51 -3.30
CA LEU A 47 -10.48 -9.23 -3.21
C LEU A 47 -10.85 -8.29 -4.35
N THR A 48 -11.10 -8.81 -5.56
CA THR A 48 -11.57 -7.98 -6.67
C THR A 48 -12.92 -7.36 -6.34
N GLN A 49 -13.86 -8.14 -5.79
CA GLN A 49 -15.15 -7.61 -5.34
C GLN A 49 -14.97 -6.54 -4.26
N GLU A 50 -14.11 -6.81 -3.26
CA GLU A 50 -13.79 -5.85 -2.20
C GLU A 50 -13.25 -4.52 -2.74
N ILE A 51 -12.35 -4.58 -3.73
CA ILE A 51 -11.79 -3.39 -4.39
C ILE A 51 -12.90 -2.55 -5.04
N PHE A 52 -13.80 -3.18 -5.80
CA PHE A 52 -14.89 -2.46 -6.45
C PHE A 52 -15.95 -1.94 -5.47
N LEU A 53 -16.16 -2.64 -4.34
CA LEU A 53 -16.98 -2.13 -3.24
C LEU A 53 -16.35 -0.89 -2.60
N LYS A 54 -15.03 -0.93 -2.32
CA LYS A 54 -14.28 0.23 -1.81
C LYS A 54 -14.37 1.42 -2.76
N LEU A 55 -14.23 1.20 -4.08
CA LEU A 55 -14.45 2.25 -5.08
C LEU A 55 -15.84 2.88 -4.91
N TRP A 56 -16.89 2.07 -4.86
CA TRP A 56 -18.26 2.56 -4.73
C TRP A 56 -18.48 3.33 -3.42
N THR A 57 -17.95 2.83 -2.30
CA THR A 57 -18.07 3.48 -0.98
C THR A 57 -17.44 4.86 -0.98
N HIS A 58 -16.25 5.02 -1.56
CA HIS A 58 -15.50 6.29 -1.58
C HIS A 58 -15.75 7.15 -2.83
N ARG A 59 -16.75 6.80 -3.66
CA ARG A 59 -17.02 7.42 -4.98
C ARG A 59 -17.07 8.94 -4.98
N SER A 60 -17.60 9.57 -3.93
CA SER A 60 -17.78 11.03 -3.86
C SER A 60 -16.48 11.83 -3.97
N ARG A 61 -15.34 11.19 -3.72
CA ARG A 61 -14.01 11.84 -3.75
C ARG A 61 -13.30 11.75 -5.10
N PHE A 62 -13.92 11.13 -6.11
CA PHE A 62 -13.28 10.85 -7.40
C PHE A 62 -13.34 12.01 -8.41
N THR A 63 -13.92 13.14 -8.06
CA THR A 63 -13.95 14.35 -8.90
C THR A 63 -12.56 14.95 -9.16
N GLU A 64 -11.57 14.62 -8.32
CA GLU A 64 -10.20 15.16 -8.39
C GLU A 64 -9.16 14.17 -8.92
N VAL A 65 -9.56 12.92 -9.21
CA VAL A 65 -8.64 11.86 -9.65
C VAL A 65 -8.23 12.09 -11.12
N ARG A 66 -6.96 12.44 -11.33
CA ARG A 66 -6.40 12.69 -12.68
C ARG A 66 -6.22 11.43 -13.53
N THR A 67 -5.96 10.30 -12.90
CA THR A 67 -5.70 9.01 -13.58
C THR A 67 -6.34 7.86 -12.82
N PHE A 68 -7.57 7.48 -13.21
CA PHE A 68 -8.33 6.44 -12.52
C PHE A 68 -7.65 5.07 -12.56
N GLY A 69 -7.02 4.72 -13.68
CA GLY A 69 -6.27 3.47 -13.81
C GLY A 69 -5.18 3.33 -12.76
N SER A 70 -4.35 4.36 -12.57
CA SER A 70 -3.26 4.36 -11.58
C SER A 70 -3.79 4.24 -10.15
N TYR A 71 -4.84 4.99 -9.83
CA TYR A 71 -5.53 4.88 -8.53
C TYR A 71 -6.03 3.46 -8.29
N LEU A 72 -6.67 2.86 -9.30
CA LEU A 72 -7.26 1.53 -9.19
C LEU A 72 -6.20 0.43 -9.00
N TYR A 73 -5.07 0.51 -9.72
CA TYR A 73 -3.96 -0.41 -9.55
C TYR A 73 -3.33 -0.30 -8.16
N VAL A 74 -3.18 0.93 -7.65
CA VAL A 74 -2.70 1.20 -6.29
C VAL A 74 -3.65 0.59 -5.25
N LEU A 75 -4.95 0.88 -5.35
CA LEU A 75 -5.96 0.31 -4.46
C LEU A 75 -5.97 -1.23 -4.49
N ALA A 76 -5.84 -1.82 -5.67
CA ALA A 76 -5.79 -3.26 -5.85
C ALA A 76 -4.55 -3.88 -5.20
N LYS A 77 -3.38 -3.25 -5.37
CA LYS A 77 -2.12 -3.68 -4.78
C LYS A 77 -2.18 -3.60 -3.24
N HIS A 78 -2.65 -2.49 -2.69
CA HIS A 78 -2.81 -2.30 -1.25
C HIS A 78 -3.73 -3.36 -0.65
N THR A 79 -4.89 -3.60 -1.27
CA THR A 79 -5.86 -4.59 -0.81
C THR A 79 -5.27 -6.01 -0.84
N ALA A 80 -4.54 -6.36 -1.91
CA ALA A 80 -3.85 -7.65 -1.99
C ALA A 80 -2.72 -7.80 -0.96
N PHE A 81 -1.92 -6.76 -0.72
CA PHE A 81 -0.85 -6.81 0.28
C PHE A 81 -1.38 -6.88 1.71
N ASN A 82 -2.43 -6.13 2.05
CA ASN A 82 -3.09 -6.25 3.34
C ASN A 82 -3.65 -7.66 3.55
N TYR A 83 -4.22 -8.26 2.51
CA TYR A 83 -4.67 -9.64 2.57
C TYR A 83 -3.51 -10.61 2.81
N ILE A 84 -2.40 -10.50 2.06
CA ILE A 84 -1.21 -11.35 2.23
C ILE A 84 -0.60 -11.18 3.62
N GLU A 85 -0.50 -9.94 4.11
CA GLU A 85 0.03 -9.65 5.43
C GLU A 85 -0.90 -10.18 6.52
N SER A 86 -2.22 -9.99 6.41
CA SER A 86 -3.17 -10.58 7.36
C SER A 86 -3.12 -12.11 7.36
N ARG A 87 -2.81 -12.76 6.23
CA ARG A 87 -2.60 -14.22 6.16
C ARG A 87 -1.28 -14.66 6.80
N ARG A 88 -0.23 -13.85 6.70
CA ARG A 88 1.04 -14.07 7.41
C ARG A 88 0.92 -13.83 8.91
N VAL A 89 0.18 -12.78 9.29
CA VAL A 89 -0.10 -12.40 10.66
C VAL A 89 -1.12 -13.35 11.27
N ASN A 90 -2.07 -13.92 10.53
CA ASN A 90 -2.95 -15.00 11.03
C ASN A 90 -2.21 -16.32 11.32
N LEU A 91 -0.94 -16.47 10.91
CA LEU A 91 -0.06 -17.53 11.39
C LEU A 91 0.61 -17.18 12.74
N VAL A 92 0.46 -15.94 13.25
CA VAL A 92 1.15 -15.42 14.45
C VAL A 92 0.23 -14.70 15.47
N SER A 93 -0.78 -13.92 15.09
CA SER A 93 -1.85 -13.40 15.96
C SER A 93 -2.82 -12.54 15.15
N LEU A 94 -4.13 -12.74 15.31
CA LEU A 94 -5.15 -11.79 14.91
C LEU A 94 -4.91 -10.41 15.56
N GLU A 95 -5.46 -9.36 14.94
CA GLU A 95 -5.61 -7.95 15.39
C GLU A 95 -4.63 -6.94 14.79
N SER A 96 -5.07 -6.25 13.73
CA SER A 96 -4.89 -4.80 13.54
C SER A 96 -5.50 -4.33 12.21
N ALA A 97 -6.82 -4.17 12.17
CA ALA A 97 -7.45 -3.30 11.20
C ALA A 97 -7.41 -1.88 11.78
N SER A 98 -6.43 -1.07 11.34
CA SER A 98 -6.43 0.37 11.62
C SER A 98 -7.05 1.09 10.42
N GLU A 99 -8.33 1.41 10.57
CA GLU A 99 -8.91 2.59 9.96
C GLU A 99 -8.36 3.78 10.74
N GLU A 100 -7.76 4.77 10.07
CA GLU A 100 -7.95 6.20 10.38
C GLU A 100 -7.10 7.14 9.48
N ASP A 101 -7.51 8.40 9.58
CA ASP A 101 -7.02 9.67 9.02
C ASP A 101 -7.44 10.05 7.60
N GLU A 102 -8.58 10.74 7.53
CA GLU A 102 -9.04 11.53 6.39
C GLU A 102 -9.08 13.03 6.79
N GLU A 103 -7.98 13.76 6.63
CA GLU A 103 -8.04 15.23 6.51
C GLU A 103 -6.88 15.78 5.66
N ARG A 104 -7.25 16.47 4.56
CA ARG A 104 -6.44 17.35 3.67
C ARG A 104 -5.54 16.74 2.58
N SER A 105 -5.80 15.52 2.13
CA SER A 105 -5.14 14.93 0.95
C SER A 105 -6.16 14.35 -0.02
N THR A 106 -5.83 14.32 -1.32
CA THR A 106 -6.68 13.63 -2.30
C THR A 106 -6.67 12.12 -2.03
N PRO A 107 -7.73 11.35 -2.40
CA PRO A 107 -7.75 9.90 -2.22
C PRO A 107 -6.55 9.19 -2.85
N TYR A 108 -6.00 9.76 -3.92
CA TYR A 108 -4.79 9.27 -4.57
C TYR A 108 -3.55 9.48 -3.69
N GLU A 109 -3.39 10.66 -3.09
CA GLU A 109 -2.26 10.97 -2.21
C GLU A 109 -2.28 10.14 -0.93
N ASP A 110 -3.45 9.93 -0.33
CA ASP A 110 -3.60 9.07 0.86
C ASP A 110 -3.28 7.61 0.56
N LEU A 111 -3.76 7.11 -0.59
CA LEU A 111 -3.42 5.76 -1.03
C LEU A 111 -1.94 5.61 -1.37
N VAL A 112 -1.32 6.59 -2.02
CA VAL A 112 0.12 6.60 -2.31
C VAL A 112 0.94 6.61 -1.02
N ALA A 113 0.52 7.39 -0.02
CA ALA A 113 1.17 7.42 1.29
C ALA A 113 1.05 6.07 2.02
N LYS A 114 -0.13 5.45 2.00
CA LYS A 114 -0.36 4.10 2.56
C LYS A 114 0.46 3.04 1.82
N ASP A 115 0.53 3.11 0.50
CA ASP A 115 1.33 2.22 -0.35
C ASP A 115 2.82 2.32 -0.05
N LEU A 116 3.33 3.55 0.14
CA LEU A 116 4.72 3.77 0.49
C LEU A 116 5.01 3.19 1.87
N ARG A 117 4.08 3.34 2.82
CA ARG A 117 4.21 2.78 4.17
C ARG A 117 4.25 1.26 4.16
N LEU A 118 3.31 0.60 3.48
CA LEU A 118 3.31 -0.86 3.32
C LEU A 118 4.57 -1.37 2.62
N LEU A 119 5.03 -0.68 1.59
CA LEU A 119 6.27 -1.03 0.90
C LEU A 119 7.46 -0.96 1.85
N VAL A 120 7.56 0.12 2.64
CA VAL A 120 8.59 0.27 3.68
C VAL A 120 8.51 -0.86 4.69
N ASP A 121 7.32 -1.19 5.19
CA ASP A 121 7.13 -2.24 6.20
C ASP A 121 7.53 -3.63 5.67
N MET A 122 7.13 -3.99 4.44
CA MET A 122 7.56 -5.24 3.81
C MET A 122 9.09 -5.33 3.66
N ILE A 123 9.75 -4.25 3.25
CA ILE A 123 11.21 -4.24 3.11
C ILE A 123 11.85 -4.42 4.49
N VAL A 124 11.36 -3.71 5.51
CA VAL A 124 11.83 -3.83 6.90
C VAL A 124 11.70 -5.27 7.40
N GLU A 125 10.62 -5.97 7.08
CA GLU A 125 10.45 -7.39 7.41
C GLU A 125 11.41 -8.34 6.69
N THR A 126 11.96 -7.95 5.53
CA THR A 126 13.01 -8.75 4.86
C THR A 126 14.42 -8.51 5.42
N MET A 127 14.62 -7.46 6.22
CA MET A 127 15.93 -7.14 6.77
C MET A 127 16.40 -8.19 7.79
N PRO A 128 17.73 -8.36 7.97
CA PRO A 128 18.26 -9.17 9.06
C PRO A 128 17.70 -8.73 10.43
N PRO A 129 17.43 -9.67 11.36
CA PRO A 129 16.70 -9.38 12.61
C PRO A 129 17.26 -8.18 13.40
N GLN A 130 18.58 -8.12 13.55
CA GLN A 130 19.25 -7.04 14.28
C GLN A 130 19.09 -5.68 13.59
N ARG A 131 19.10 -5.64 12.26
CA ARG A 131 18.90 -4.40 11.50
C ARG A 131 17.46 -3.91 11.58
N ARG A 132 16.50 -4.84 11.47
CA ARG A 132 15.07 -4.56 11.62
C ARG A 132 14.76 -3.97 12.99
N MET A 133 15.28 -4.59 14.05
CA MET A 133 15.13 -4.13 15.42
C MET A 133 15.67 -2.71 15.59
N ILE A 134 16.91 -2.46 15.18
CA ILE A 134 17.54 -1.14 15.24
C ILE A 134 16.74 -0.09 14.47
N TYR A 135 16.22 -0.43 13.29
CA TYR A 135 15.38 0.47 12.50
C TYR A 135 14.07 0.83 13.21
N ARG A 136 13.36 -0.17 13.77
CA ARG A 136 12.11 0.03 14.51
C ARG A 136 12.31 0.88 15.77
N MET A 137 13.37 0.61 16.54
CA MET A 137 13.72 1.44 17.71
C MET A 137 13.98 2.91 17.32
N SER A 138 14.63 3.14 16.17
CA SER A 138 14.88 4.51 15.70
C SER A 138 13.63 5.20 15.13
N ARG A 139 12.79 4.49 14.37
CA ARG A 139 11.68 5.10 13.61
C ARG A 139 10.34 5.05 14.31
N ASN A 140 10.06 4.00 15.07
CA ASN A 140 8.77 3.80 15.73
C ASN A 140 8.82 4.27 17.17
N GLU A 141 9.94 4.01 17.87
CA GLU A 141 10.13 4.40 19.27
C GLU A 141 10.85 5.75 19.43
N GLY A 142 11.45 6.27 18.35
CA GLY A 142 12.10 7.58 18.34
C GLY A 142 13.44 7.65 19.08
N LEU A 143 14.05 6.49 19.40
CA LEU A 143 15.29 6.43 20.16
C LEU A 143 16.49 6.94 19.35
N SER A 144 17.40 7.63 20.04
CA SER A 144 18.66 8.08 19.47
C SER A 144 19.65 6.92 19.27
N ASN A 145 20.61 7.10 18.37
CA ASN A 145 21.64 6.07 18.12
C ASN A 145 22.43 5.71 19.38
N THR A 146 22.56 6.64 20.34
CA THR A 146 23.24 6.41 21.62
C THR A 146 22.40 5.51 22.52
N GLU A 147 21.10 5.81 22.67
CA GLU A 147 20.17 5.00 23.48
C GLU A 147 19.99 3.59 22.91
N ILE A 148 19.96 3.44 21.59
CA ILE A 148 19.89 2.13 20.93
C ILE A 148 21.19 1.35 21.17
N ALA A 149 22.35 2.02 21.11
CA ALA A 149 23.64 1.39 21.35
C ALA A 149 23.76 0.87 22.80
N GLU A 150 23.29 1.66 23.76
CA GLU A 150 23.24 1.27 25.18
C GLU A 150 22.28 0.10 25.42
N ASN A 151 21.04 0.19 24.90
CA ASN A 151 20.04 -0.88 25.06
C ASN A 151 20.49 -2.23 24.47
N LEU A 152 21.18 -2.20 23.34
CA LEU A 152 21.61 -3.42 22.64
C LEU A 152 23.05 -3.84 22.96
N GLN A 153 23.73 -3.11 23.85
CA GLN A 153 25.16 -3.30 24.17
C GLN A 153 26.05 -3.32 22.90
N LEU A 154 25.77 -2.41 21.97
CA LEU A 154 26.50 -2.23 20.72
C LEU A 154 27.30 -0.93 20.73
N SER A 155 28.25 -0.79 19.80
CA SER A 155 28.85 0.52 19.55
C SER A 155 27.89 1.42 18.78
N LYS A 156 27.90 2.73 19.04
CA LYS A 156 27.15 3.73 18.26
C LYS A 156 27.44 3.63 16.76
N LYS A 157 28.70 3.36 16.38
CA LYS A 157 29.10 3.13 14.98
C LYS A 157 28.42 1.91 14.36
N THR A 158 28.20 0.85 15.14
CA THR A 158 27.48 -0.35 14.69
C THR A 158 26.02 -0.01 14.41
N VAL A 159 25.36 0.72 15.31
CA VAL A 159 23.97 1.19 15.13
C VAL A 159 23.84 2.06 13.87
N GLU A 160 24.72 3.05 13.71
CA GLU A 160 24.77 3.90 12.51
C GLU A 160 24.95 3.09 11.22
N LYS A 161 25.82 2.07 11.24
CA LYS A 161 26.03 1.18 10.10
C LYS A 161 24.74 0.42 9.75
N HIS A 162 24.04 -0.14 10.74
CA HIS A 162 22.76 -0.84 10.51
C HIS A 162 21.69 0.09 9.95
N LEU A 163 21.56 1.31 10.48
CA LEU A 163 20.62 2.30 9.98
C LEU A 163 20.93 2.75 8.54
N ASN A 164 22.21 3.00 8.23
CA ASN A 164 22.62 3.32 6.86
C ASN A 164 22.31 2.19 5.88
N LEU A 165 22.53 0.93 6.27
CA LEU A 165 22.19 -0.23 5.45
C LEU A 165 20.68 -0.36 5.25
N ALA A 166 19.88 -0.13 6.29
CA ALA A 166 18.42 -0.14 6.22
C ALA A 166 17.90 0.94 5.25
N LEU A 167 18.38 2.18 5.37
CA LEU A 167 18.02 3.27 4.46
C LEU A 167 18.42 3.00 3.01
N ARG A 168 19.56 2.33 2.79
CA ARG A 168 20.00 1.95 1.44
C ARG A 168 19.07 0.92 0.81
N GLU A 169 18.65 -0.09 1.57
CA GLU A 169 17.69 -1.10 1.09
C GLU A 169 16.33 -0.48 0.78
N LEU A 170 15.83 0.39 1.66
CA LEU A 170 14.59 1.15 1.42
C LEU A 170 14.69 2.00 0.15
N ARG A 171 15.78 2.77 -0.01
CA ARG A 171 16.00 3.62 -1.18
C ARG A 171 16.01 2.83 -2.49
N ASN A 172 16.68 1.68 -2.52
CA ASN A 172 16.80 0.89 -3.75
C ASN A 172 15.43 0.36 -4.21
N VAL A 173 14.61 -0.12 -3.26
CA VAL A 173 13.29 -0.67 -3.59
C VAL A 173 12.31 0.45 -3.94
N VAL A 174 12.34 1.59 -3.23
CA VAL A 174 11.49 2.75 -3.58
C VAL A 174 11.85 3.30 -4.96
N LEU A 175 13.14 3.42 -5.29
CA LEU A 175 13.56 3.84 -6.64
C LEU A 175 13.10 2.86 -7.73
N THR A 176 13.21 1.56 -7.48
CA THR A 176 12.73 0.52 -8.41
C THR A 176 11.22 0.59 -8.57
N PHE A 177 10.49 0.77 -7.46
CA PHE A 177 9.05 0.92 -7.43
C PHE A 177 8.59 2.14 -8.23
N LEU A 178 9.24 3.30 -8.04
CA LEU A 178 8.94 4.52 -8.80
C LEU A 178 9.19 4.34 -10.31
N LEU A 179 10.25 3.63 -10.70
CA LEU A 179 10.54 3.34 -12.10
C LEU A 179 9.48 2.45 -12.76
N VAL A 180 8.98 1.44 -12.05
CA VAL A 180 7.91 0.56 -12.54
C VAL A 180 6.56 1.27 -12.64
N MET A 181 6.29 2.27 -11.81
CA MET A 181 5.04 3.04 -11.86
C MET A 181 4.98 4.09 -12.96
N ILE A 182 6.13 4.53 -13.50
CA ILE A 182 6.21 5.56 -14.54
C ILE A 182 6.15 4.95 -15.97
N CYS A 183 6.32 3.63 -16.11
CA CYS A 183 6.26 2.90 -17.37
C CYS A 183 4.88 2.29 -17.62
#